data_AF-A0A0J9TUL6-F1
#
_entry.id   AF-A0A0J9TUL6-F1
#
_cell.length_a   1.000
_cell.length_b   1.000
_cell.length_c   1.000
_cell.angle_alpha   90.00
_cell.angle_beta   90.00
_cell.angle_gamma   90.00
#
_symmetry.space_group_name_H-M   'P 1'
#
loop_
_entity.id
_entity.type
_entity.pdbx_description
1 polymer ?
#
loop_
_entity_poly.entity_id
_entity_poly.type
_entity_poly.pdbx_seq_one_letter_code
_entity_poly.pdbx_strand_id
1 'polypeptide(L)'
;MIKSMIITYKMQSIWKLYEEFDKSVDKDDNKGAYNSFCDMVRGQAKVKEGMYNDFCTKLVRNLGPFADNSKPYRANPERCQILYHWVYYMTMKYDIPDNFIKKIFDDSNKTISVWNEKHVCPYYSYKEKIKEPPNIMKIFNFQFVMSDLVSILRQDNHKIAVLVGISFLNVLTYINV
;
A
#
# COMPACT_ATOMS: atom_id res chain seq x y z
N MET A 1 17.33 -11.42 4.96
CA MET A 1 16.71 -11.99 6.18
C MET A 1 15.17 -11.98 6.06
N ILE A 2 14.59 -12.66 5.07
CA ILE A 2 13.14 -12.95 4.96
C ILE A 2 13.02 -14.19 4.07
N LYS A 3 13.44 -15.35 4.57
CA LYS A 3 13.38 -16.61 3.81
C LYS A 3 12.94 -17.77 4.69
N SER A 4 11.97 -17.53 5.55
CA SER A 4 11.32 -18.57 6.36
C SER A 4 10.19 -17.95 7.17
N MET A 5 9.05 -17.69 6.53
CA MET A 5 7.78 -17.54 7.22
C MET A 5 6.70 -18.08 6.29
N ILE A 6 5.89 -18.99 6.82
CA ILE A 6 4.85 -19.74 6.11
C ILE A 6 4.00 -18.76 5.29
N ILE A 7 4.11 -18.82 3.96
CA ILE A 7 3.39 -17.91 3.06
C ILE A 7 1.98 -18.46 2.87
N THR A 8 1.02 -17.95 3.63
CA THR A 8 -0.41 -18.22 3.43
C THR A 8 -0.90 -17.63 2.09
N TYR A 9 -2.01 -18.13 1.55
CA TYR A 9 -2.57 -17.67 0.26
C TYR A 9 -2.83 -16.15 0.22
N LYS A 10 -3.25 -15.54 1.33
CA LYS A 10 -3.45 -14.09 1.43
C LYS A 10 -2.14 -13.30 1.50
N MET A 11 -1.08 -13.87 2.08
CA MET A 11 0.26 -13.28 2.00
C MET A 11 0.79 -13.29 0.56
N GLN A 12 0.49 -14.32 -0.22
CA GLN A 12 0.83 -14.37 -1.66
C GLN A 12 0.07 -13.29 -2.46
N SER A 13 -1.20 -13.01 -2.14
CA SER A 13 -1.95 -11.96 -2.84
C SER A 13 -1.44 -10.56 -2.53
N ILE A 14 -1.04 -10.30 -1.28
CA ILE A 14 -0.39 -9.03 -0.90
C ILE A 14 0.95 -8.88 -1.61
N TRP A 15 1.77 -9.93 -1.65
CA TRP A 15 3.06 -9.87 -2.34
C TRP A 15 2.89 -9.56 -3.83
N LYS A 16 1.92 -10.19 -4.49
CA LYS A 16 1.55 -9.87 -5.88
C LYS A 16 1.13 -8.41 -6.06
N LEU A 17 0.40 -7.84 -5.10
CA LEU A 17 0.03 -6.43 -5.14
C LEU A 17 1.25 -5.51 -5.00
N TYR A 18 2.20 -5.83 -4.13
CA TYR A 18 3.46 -5.08 -4.02
C TYR A 18 4.27 -5.14 -5.32
N GLU A 19 4.41 -6.34 -5.91
CA GLU A 19 5.04 -6.51 -7.22
C GLU A 19 4.32 -5.70 -8.30
N GLU A 20 2.99 -5.72 -8.30
CA GLU A 20 2.17 -4.92 -9.20
C GLU A 20 2.43 -3.43 -9.01
N PHE A 21 2.39 -2.93 -7.76
CA PHE A 21 2.62 -1.53 -7.43
C PHE A 21 4.00 -1.04 -7.89
N ASP A 22 5.02 -1.90 -7.80
CA ASP A 22 6.40 -1.55 -8.16
C ASP A 22 6.73 -1.78 -9.64
N LYS A 23 5.82 -2.31 -10.45
CA LYS A 23 6.02 -2.42 -11.91
C LYS A 23 6.36 -1.07 -12.52
N SER A 24 7.32 -1.05 -13.45
CA SER A 24 7.64 0.14 -14.24
C SER A 24 6.42 0.60 -15.06
N VAL A 25 6.32 1.92 -15.25
CA VAL A 25 5.34 2.57 -16.14
C VAL A 25 5.84 2.74 -17.57
N ASP A 26 7.04 2.25 -17.91
CA ASP A 26 7.69 2.53 -19.19
C ASP A 26 6.90 2.06 -20.42
N LYS A 27 6.11 1.01 -20.24
CA LYS A 27 5.26 0.40 -21.27
C LYS A 27 3.77 0.75 -21.10
N ASP A 28 3.45 1.70 -20.22
CA ASP A 28 2.07 2.13 -19.99
C ASP A 28 1.71 3.26 -20.98
N ASP A 29 0.57 3.12 -21.65
CA ASP A 29 0.08 4.09 -22.64
C ASP A 29 -0.10 5.50 -22.03
N ASN A 30 -0.40 5.57 -20.73
CA ASN A 30 -0.61 6.81 -19.99
C ASN A 30 0.69 7.39 -19.38
N LYS A 31 1.87 6.83 -19.69
CA LYS A 31 3.17 7.31 -19.16
C LYS A 31 3.34 8.83 -19.29
N GLY A 32 2.95 9.40 -20.42
CA GLY A 32 3.02 10.86 -20.64
C GLY A 32 2.17 11.66 -19.66
N ALA A 33 0.96 11.17 -19.34
CA ALA A 33 0.07 11.79 -18.36
C ALA A 33 0.64 11.67 -16.94
N TYR A 34 1.20 10.50 -16.58
CA TYR A 34 1.84 10.30 -15.28
C TYR A 34 3.02 11.25 -15.07
N ASN A 35 3.91 11.37 -16.06
CA ASN A 35 5.06 12.28 -16.00
C ASN A 35 4.59 13.74 -15.83
N SER A 36 3.64 14.18 -16.67
CA SER A 36 3.13 15.56 -16.62
C SER A 36 2.49 15.88 -15.27
N PHE A 37 1.72 14.94 -14.70
CA PHE A 37 1.13 15.08 -13.37
C PHE A 37 2.22 15.19 -12.30
N CYS A 38 3.23 14.31 -12.34
CA CYS A 38 4.31 14.29 -11.37
C CYS A 38 5.16 15.55 -11.43
N ASP A 39 5.43 16.10 -12.61
CA ASP A 39 6.15 17.36 -12.78
C ASP A 39 5.39 18.55 -12.21
N MET A 40 4.07 18.60 -12.43
CA MET A 40 3.19 19.60 -11.81
C MET A 40 3.22 19.51 -10.29
N VAL A 41 3.01 18.32 -9.73
CA VAL A 41 2.98 18.09 -8.27
C VAL A 41 4.33 18.42 -7.64
N ARG A 42 5.43 18.05 -8.30
CA ARG A 42 6.80 18.35 -7.87
C ARG A 42 7.05 19.85 -7.77
N GLY A 43 6.65 20.61 -8.80
CA GLY A 43 6.75 22.07 -8.80
C GLY A 43 5.99 22.69 -7.63
N GLN A 44 4.77 22.21 -7.36
CA GLN A 44 3.94 22.71 -6.26
C GLN A 44 4.48 22.33 -4.88
N ALA A 45 5.04 21.12 -4.73
CA ALA A 45 5.64 20.63 -3.49
C ALA A 45 7.07 21.16 -3.26
N LYS A 46 7.62 21.93 -4.21
CA LYS A 46 9.00 22.46 -4.19
C LYS A 46 10.05 21.36 -4.06
N VAL A 47 9.79 20.21 -4.68
CA VAL A 47 10.74 19.09 -4.77
C VAL A 47 11.66 19.30 -5.97
N LYS A 48 12.95 18.97 -5.84
CA LYS A 48 13.94 19.13 -6.92
C LYS A 48 13.59 18.27 -8.13
N GLU A 49 14.01 18.71 -9.30
CA GLU A 49 13.82 17.99 -10.55
C GLU A 49 14.43 16.58 -10.55
N GLY A 50 13.73 15.64 -11.20
CA GLY A 50 14.09 14.23 -11.26
C GLY A 50 13.87 13.45 -9.97
N MET A 51 13.80 14.11 -8.81
CA MET A 51 13.62 13.41 -7.53
C MET A 51 12.25 12.73 -7.46
N TYR A 52 12.28 11.46 -7.04
CA TYR A 52 11.11 10.62 -6.78
C TYR A 52 10.17 10.43 -7.99
N ASN A 53 10.64 10.67 -9.22
CA ASN A 53 9.79 10.54 -10.41
C ASN A 53 9.27 9.10 -10.60
N ASP A 54 10.14 8.10 -10.43
CA ASP A 54 9.75 6.69 -10.47
C ASP A 54 8.68 6.36 -9.41
N PHE A 55 8.87 6.83 -8.18
CA PHE A 55 7.88 6.67 -7.11
C PHE A 55 6.55 7.35 -7.45
N CYS A 56 6.60 8.61 -7.90
CA CYS A 56 5.40 9.37 -8.20
C CYS A 56 4.61 8.74 -9.34
N THR A 57 5.25 8.39 -10.45
CA THR A 57 4.57 7.81 -11.61
C THR A 57 3.96 6.45 -11.30
N LYS A 58 4.64 5.61 -10.51
CA LYS A 58 4.07 4.36 -9.97
C LYS A 58 2.86 4.65 -9.08
N LEU A 59 2.96 5.57 -8.13
CA LEU A 59 1.87 5.90 -7.23
C LEU A 59 0.64 6.43 -7.99
N VAL A 60 0.83 7.36 -8.92
CA VAL A 60 -0.24 7.91 -9.76
C VAL A 60 -0.92 6.81 -10.57
N ARG A 61 -0.16 5.91 -11.22
CA ARG A 61 -0.73 4.76 -11.93
C ARG A 61 -1.59 3.90 -11.00
N ASN A 62 -1.12 3.63 -9.79
CA ASN A 62 -1.84 2.77 -8.83
C ASN A 62 -3.08 3.44 -8.22
N LEU A 63 -3.10 4.77 -8.12
CA LEU A 63 -4.29 5.55 -7.74
C LEU A 63 -5.30 5.64 -8.89
N GLY A 64 -4.83 5.61 -10.14
CA GLY A 64 -5.65 5.51 -11.33
C GLY A 64 -6.45 6.76 -11.72
N PRO A 65 -5.97 8.01 -11.56
CA PRO A 65 -6.71 9.20 -12.02
C PRO A 65 -6.86 9.27 -13.54
N PHE A 66 -6.06 8.52 -14.29
CA PHE A 66 -6.10 8.41 -15.75
C PHE A 66 -6.50 7.01 -16.24
N ALA A 67 -7.01 6.17 -15.33
CA ALA A 67 -7.46 4.83 -15.72
C ALA A 67 -8.73 4.94 -16.57
N ASP A 68 -8.77 4.17 -17.65
CA ASP A 68 -9.99 4.05 -18.45
C ASP A 68 -11.08 3.32 -17.63
N ASN A 69 -12.35 3.73 -17.80
CA ASN A 69 -13.49 3.24 -17.02
C ASN A 69 -13.72 1.72 -17.17
N SER A 70 -13.12 1.11 -18.20
CA SER A 70 -13.15 -0.31 -18.52
C SER A 70 -12.20 -1.17 -17.67
N LYS A 71 -11.23 -0.54 -17.00
CA LYS A 71 -10.13 -1.22 -16.32
C LYS A 71 -10.51 -1.52 -14.85
N PRO A 72 -10.36 -2.76 -14.35
CA PRO A 72 -10.76 -3.16 -12.99
C PRO A 72 -9.85 -2.61 -11.89
N TYR A 73 -9.08 -1.54 -12.15
CA TYR A 73 -8.21 -0.84 -11.20
C TYR A 73 -9.05 0.00 -10.22
N ARG A 74 -10.11 -0.60 -9.70
CA ARG A 74 -10.99 0.02 -8.73
C ARG A 74 -10.26 0.09 -7.41
N ALA A 75 -10.25 1.27 -6.82
CA ALA A 75 -9.92 1.45 -5.41
C ALA A 75 -10.90 0.64 -4.55
N ASN A 76 -10.60 -0.64 -4.35
CA ASN A 76 -11.14 -1.41 -3.24
C ASN A 76 -10.49 -0.86 -1.96
N PRO A 77 -11.25 -0.58 -0.88
CA PRO A 77 -10.68 -0.18 0.41
C PRO A 77 -9.48 -1.03 0.86
N GLU A 78 -9.51 -2.35 0.63
CA GLU A 78 -8.39 -3.25 0.94
C GLU A 78 -7.15 -2.94 0.09
N ARG A 79 -7.33 -2.69 -1.22
CA ARG A 79 -6.22 -2.32 -2.12
C ARG A 79 -5.64 -0.96 -1.75
N CYS A 80 -6.46 0.04 -1.43
CA CYS A 80 -5.97 1.33 -0.94
C CYS A 80 -5.15 1.14 0.34
N GLN A 81 -5.63 0.32 1.28
CA GLN A 81 -4.90 0.02 2.52
C GLN A 81 -3.53 -0.61 2.24
N ILE A 82 -3.45 -1.58 1.32
CA ILE A 82 -2.17 -2.20 0.96
C ILE A 82 -1.26 -1.20 0.22
N LEU A 83 -1.82 -0.35 -0.65
CA LEU A 83 -1.09 0.72 -1.34
C LEU A 83 -0.50 1.74 -0.35
N TYR A 84 -1.24 2.11 0.71
CA TYR A 84 -0.70 2.99 1.76
C TYR A 84 0.54 2.41 2.44
N HIS A 85 0.56 1.10 2.69
CA HIS A 85 1.72 0.46 3.28
C HIS A 85 2.91 0.42 2.33
N TRP A 86 2.67 0.18 1.04
CA TRP A 86 3.71 0.31 0.02
C TRP A 86 4.26 1.74 -0.03
N VAL A 87 3.39 2.77 -0.06
CA VAL A 87 3.80 4.18 -0.01
C VAL A 87 4.65 4.45 1.21
N TYR A 88 4.22 3.99 2.38
CA TYR A 88 4.95 4.16 3.63
C TYR A 88 6.34 3.50 3.57
N TYR A 89 6.44 2.26 3.10
CA TYR A 89 7.73 1.58 2.92
C TYR A 89 8.68 2.36 2.01
N MET A 90 8.18 2.82 0.85
CA MET A 90 8.96 3.61 -0.11
C MET A 90 9.38 4.95 0.50
N THR A 91 8.49 5.57 1.28
CA THR A 91 8.75 6.84 1.94
C THR A 91 9.89 6.74 2.94
N MET A 92 9.88 5.71 3.79
CA MET A 92 10.95 5.47 4.75
C MET A 92 12.26 5.09 4.06
N LYS A 93 12.19 4.31 2.99
CA LYS A 93 13.37 3.84 2.26
C LYS A 93 14.11 4.96 1.53
N TYR A 94 13.37 5.91 0.97
CA TYR A 94 13.93 6.97 0.11
C TYR A 94 13.79 8.38 0.69
N ASP A 95 13.36 8.50 1.94
CA ASP A 95 13.10 9.77 2.64
C ASP A 95 12.24 10.75 1.81
N ILE A 96 11.09 10.25 1.36
CA ILE A 96 10.20 11.02 0.47
C ILE A 96 9.44 12.08 1.30
N PRO A 97 9.41 13.36 0.88
CA PRO A 97 8.71 14.40 1.61
C PRO A 97 7.20 14.15 1.73
N ASP A 98 6.66 14.29 2.94
CA ASP A 98 5.24 14.03 3.24
C ASP A 98 4.31 14.98 2.47
N ASN A 99 4.70 16.25 2.32
CA ASN A 99 3.96 17.24 1.55
C ASN A 99 3.85 16.85 0.05
N PHE A 100 4.87 16.20 -0.50
CA PHE A 100 4.86 15.71 -1.88
C PHE A 100 3.89 14.54 -2.03
N ILE A 101 3.94 13.57 -1.11
CA ILE A 101 3.01 12.42 -1.10
C ILE A 101 1.57 12.90 -0.95
N LYS A 102 1.31 13.77 0.03
CA LYS A 102 -0.01 14.36 0.26
C LYS A 102 -0.56 14.99 -1.02
N LYS A 103 0.26 15.77 -1.72
CA LYS A 103 -0.12 16.45 -2.97
C LYS A 103 -0.49 15.45 -4.08
N ILE A 104 0.26 14.35 -4.23
CA ILE A 104 -0.06 13.29 -5.19
C ILE A 104 -1.44 12.72 -4.91
N PHE A 105 -1.75 12.39 -3.66
CA PHE A 105 -3.05 11.85 -3.27
C PHE A 105 -4.18 12.87 -3.46
N ASP A 106 -4.01 14.10 -2.99
CA ASP A 106 -5.03 15.15 -3.10
C ASP A 106 -5.42 15.39 -4.57
N ASP A 107 -4.44 15.57 -5.45
CA ASP A 107 -4.69 15.88 -6.87
C ASP A 107 -5.22 14.66 -7.65
N SER A 108 -4.75 13.45 -7.32
CA SER A 108 -5.29 12.20 -7.90
C SER A 108 -6.75 12.01 -7.49
N ASN A 109 -7.05 12.14 -6.19
CA ASN A 109 -8.40 11.96 -5.67
C ASN A 109 -9.36 13.02 -6.19
N LYS A 110 -8.90 14.27 -6.35
CA LYS A 110 -9.69 15.34 -6.99
C LYS A 110 -10.06 14.97 -8.42
N THR A 111 -9.13 14.39 -9.16
CA THR A 111 -9.40 13.91 -10.54
C THR A 111 -10.38 12.75 -10.52
N ILE A 112 -10.20 11.79 -9.62
CA ILE A 112 -11.05 10.60 -9.47
C ILE A 112 -12.48 10.99 -9.07
N SER A 113 -12.64 11.90 -8.11
CA SER A 113 -13.96 12.30 -7.59
C SER A 113 -14.86 12.92 -8.64
N VAL A 114 -14.30 13.54 -9.68
CA VAL A 114 -15.08 14.12 -10.79
C VAL A 114 -15.90 13.06 -11.53
N TRP A 115 -15.40 11.83 -11.64
CA TRP A 115 -16.08 10.76 -12.37
C TRP A 115 -16.56 9.62 -11.48
N ASN A 116 -15.95 9.39 -10.31
CA ASN A 116 -16.38 8.36 -9.37
C ASN A 116 -15.88 8.57 -7.93
N GLU A 117 -16.66 9.25 -7.09
CA GLU A 117 -16.35 9.47 -5.68
C GLU A 117 -16.10 8.19 -4.87
N LYS A 118 -16.73 7.06 -5.24
CA LYS A 118 -16.55 5.78 -4.55
C LYS A 118 -15.16 5.15 -4.77
N HIS A 119 -14.38 5.69 -5.70
CA HIS A 119 -13.06 5.17 -6.07
C HIS A 119 -11.90 6.02 -5.51
N VAL A 120 -12.20 6.97 -4.64
CA VAL A 120 -11.18 7.77 -3.95
C VAL A 120 -10.45 6.90 -2.92
N CYS A 121 -9.11 6.94 -2.92
CA CYS A 121 -8.29 6.37 -1.84
C CYS A 121 -7.93 7.51 -0.85
N PRO A 122 -8.53 7.56 0.35
CA PRO A 122 -8.31 8.65 1.30
C PRO A 122 -6.92 8.60 1.95
N TYR A 123 -6.08 9.61 1.71
CA TYR A 123 -4.74 9.68 2.29
C TYR A 123 -4.76 10.05 3.77
N TYR A 124 -3.94 9.35 4.55
CA TYR A 124 -3.66 9.69 5.93
C TYR A 124 -2.14 9.84 6.09
N SER A 125 -1.68 11.04 6.47
CA SER A 125 -0.26 11.25 6.77
C SER A 125 0.16 10.37 7.93
N TYR A 126 1.26 9.64 7.75
CA TYR A 126 1.84 8.83 8.81
C TYR A 126 2.54 9.69 9.85
N LYS A 127 3.13 10.83 9.46
CA LYS A 127 3.83 11.73 10.40
C LYS A 127 2.88 12.34 11.43
N GLU A 128 1.64 12.60 11.04
CA GLU A 128 0.64 13.22 11.92
C GLU A 128 -0.05 12.22 12.86
N LYS A 129 -0.20 10.96 12.44
CA LYS A 129 -1.00 9.96 13.18
C LYS A 129 -0.21 8.79 13.77
N ILE A 130 1.04 8.56 13.35
CA ILE A 130 1.78 7.33 13.63
C ILE A 130 3.08 7.67 14.35
N LYS A 131 3.04 7.63 15.68
CA LYS A 131 4.22 7.85 16.56
C LYS A 131 5.34 6.81 16.33
N GLU A 132 4.99 5.61 15.86
CA GLU A 132 5.95 4.50 15.70
C GLU A 132 5.70 3.72 14.40
N PRO A 133 6.24 4.22 13.28
CA PRO A 133 5.97 3.67 11.96
C PRO A 133 6.37 2.18 11.75
N PRO A 134 7.46 1.66 12.34
CA PRO A 134 7.77 0.21 12.31
C PRO A 134 6.72 -0.67 12.98
N ASN A 135 6.08 -0.19 14.05
CA ASN A 135 5.07 -0.95 14.78
C ASN A 135 3.76 -1.07 13.99
N ILE A 136 3.46 -0.10 13.12
CA ILE A 136 2.31 -0.20 12.21
C ILE A 136 2.52 -1.24 11.12
N MET A 137 3.72 -1.33 10.55
CA MET A 137 4.03 -2.40 9.60
C MET A 137 3.93 -3.79 10.26
N LYS A 138 4.38 -3.92 11.52
CA LYS A 138 4.19 -5.15 12.32
C LYS A 138 2.70 -5.45 12.54
N ILE A 139 1.90 -4.46 12.94
CA ILE A 139 0.45 -4.61 13.15
C ILE A 139 -0.26 -5.03 11.86
N PHE A 140 0.12 -4.44 10.72
CA PHE A 140 -0.51 -4.78 9.44
C PHE A 140 -0.20 -6.21 9.01
N ASN A 141 1.06 -6.63 9.11
CA ASN A 141 1.45 -8.01 8.88
C ASN A 141 0.69 -8.96 9.82
N PHE A 142 0.51 -8.57 11.08
CA PHE A 142 -0.23 -9.34 12.07
C PHE A 142 -1.73 -9.43 11.78
N GLN A 143 -2.38 -8.35 11.34
CA GLN A 143 -3.80 -8.33 10.98
C GLN A 143 -4.12 -9.33 9.87
N PHE A 144 -3.24 -9.49 8.88
CA PHE A 144 -3.45 -10.46 7.81
C PHE A 144 -3.24 -11.89 8.25
N VAL A 145 -2.16 -12.16 8.99
CA VAL A 145 -1.95 -13.47 9.61
C VAL A 145 -3.16 -13.84 10.47
N MET A 146 -3.74 -12.87 11.18
CA MET A 146 -4.95 -13.08 11.98
C MET A 146 -6.20 -13.37 11.16
N SER A 147 -6.45 -12.61 10.10
CA SER A 147 -7.58 -12.87 9.19
C SER A 147 -7.52 -14.28 8.61
N ASP A 148 -6.34 -14.74 8.23
CA ASP A 148 -6.13 -16.08 7.69
C ASP A 148 -6.34 -17.15 8.76
N LEU A 149 -5.77 -16.95 9.95
CA LEU A 149 -5.98 -17.83 11.09
C LEU A 149 -7.47 -17.99 11.41
N VAL A 150 -8.22 -16.89 11.52
CA VAL A 150 -9.66 -16.95 11.78
C VAL A 150 -10.39 -17.71 10.67
N SER A 151 -9.99 -17.57 9.41
CA SER A 151 -10.62 -18.30 8.30
C SER A 151 -10.37 -19.81 8.39
N ILE A 152 -9.15 -20.23 8.72
CA ILE A 152 -8.77 -21.64 8.93
C ILE A 152 -9.53 -22.21 10.13
N LEU A 153 -9.56 -21.47 11.25
CA LEU A 153 -10.28 -21.88 12.47
C LEU A 153 -11.78 -22.03 12.27
N ARG A 154 -12.38 -21.27 11.35
CA ARG A 154 -13.80 -21.40 11.00
C ARG A 154 -14.08 -22.59 10.07
N GLN A 155 -13.08 -23.06 9.33
CA GLN A 155 -13.21 -24.19 8.42
C GLN A 155 -12.97 -25.54 9.12
N ASP A 156 -12.18 -25.58 10.21
CA ASP A 156 -11.78 -26.84 10.86
C ASP A 156 -12.24 -27.00 12.32
N ASN A 157 -12.83 -28.16 12.63
CA ASN A 157 -13.24 -28.55 13.99
C ASN A 157 -12.02 -28.74 14.93
N HIS A 158 -11.97 -27.94 16.00
CA HIS A 158 -11.26 -28.04 17.30
C HIS A 158 -9.75 -28.37 17.37
N LYS A 159 -9.17 -29.19 16.49
CA LYS A 159 -7.75 -29.65 16.61
C LYS A 159 -6.72 -28.64 16.08
N ILE A 160 -7.08 -27.83 15.08
CA ILE A 160 -6.18 -26.82 14.51
C ILE A 160 -6.12 -25.54 15.39
N ALA A 161 -7.18 -25.27 16.16
CA ALA A 161 -7.21 -24.16 17.13
C ALA A 161 -6.08 -24.16 18.15
N VAL A 162 -5.64 -25.35 18.58
CA VAL A 162 -4.56 -25.51 19.56
C VAL A 162 -3.19 -25.14 18.95
N LEU A 163 -2.92 -25.57 17.71
CA LEU A 163 -1.65 -25.27 17.01
C LEU A 163 -1.52 -23.79 16.64
N VAL A 164 -2.65 -23.17 16.30
CA VAL A 164 -2.75 -21.73 16.04
C VAL A 164 -2.49 -20.91 17.30
N GLY A 165 -3.10 -21.29 18.44
CA GLY A 165 -2.88 -20.63 19.72
C GLY A 165 -1.41 -20.65 20.16
N ILE A 166 -0.71 -21.77 19.96
CA ILE A 166 0.73 -21.91 20.26
C ILE A 166 1.57 -20.99 19.36
N SER A 167 1.24 -20.90 18.07
CA SER A 167 1.93 -20.01 17.13
C SER A 167 1.72 -18.53 17.49
N PHE A 168 0.56 -18.18 18.01
CA PHE A 168 0.22 -16.83 18.45
C PHE A 168 0.97 -16.41 19.73
N LEU A 169 1.08 -17.31 20.70
CA LEU A 169 1.91 -17.14 21.89
C LEU A 169 3.39 -16.92 21.54
N ASN A 170 3.90 -17.61 20.52
CA ASN A 170 5.27 -17.44 20.03
C ASN A 170 5.48 -16.09 19.31
N VAL A 171 4.45 -15.54 18.67
CA VAL A 171 4.52 -14.18 18.09
C VAL A 171 4.43 -13.11 19.17
N LEU A 172 3.56 -13.27 20.17
CA LEU A 172 3.43 -12.34 21.30
C LEU A 172 4.69 -12.27 22.16
N THR A 173 5.39 -13.40 22.35
CA THR A 173 6.69 -13.43 23.02
C THR A 173 7.79 -12.73 22.22
N TYR A 174 7.68 -12.69 20.88
CA TYR A 174 8.59 -11.94 20.00
C TYR A 174 8.33 -10.43 19.97
N ILE A 175 7.16 -9.98 20.40
CA ILE A 175 6.75 -8.56 20.42
C ILE A 175 7.05 -7.91 21.79
N ASN A 176 7.20 -8.71 22.86
CA ASN A 176 7.51 -8.24 24.22
C ASN A 176 9.02 -8.17 24.55
N VAL A 177 9.87 -7.84 23.57
CA VAL A 177 11.30 -7.52 23.78
C VAL A 177 11.59 -6.13 23.23
#